data_AF-A0AA43C1U9-F1
#
_entry.id   AF-A0AA43C1U9-F1
#
_cell.length_a   1.000
_cell.length_b   1.000
_cell.length_c   1.000
_cell.angle_alpha   90.00
_cell.angle_beta   90.00
_cell.angle_gamma   90.00
#
_symmetry.space_group_name_H-M   'P 1'
#
loop_
_entity.id
_entity.type
_entity.pdbx_description
1 polymer ?
#
loop_
_entity_poly.entity_id
_entity_poly.type
_entity_poly.pdbx_seq_one_letter_code
_entity_poly.pdbx_strand_id
1 'polypeptide(L)'
;MSTDPLSRKNFLERWLLRLFHSGSETEEVAFREFVLVAAVALLIIGLAFWIAFRFVRPAPPHDFVMSTGSDSGAYHAYGERYSELLARDKLKVTVRTSSGSVENLRRLADDKSGVSVAFVQGGVGNATEYPNLVTLAALYYEPLWVFYRGERELTLLSALVDKRVAIGPEGSGTRALALALAAASKITDRAKSFLPLGGAEAAAALIKGEVDAALFVAGPDAPVVQQLLRAEGVRLMSLDHAEALSRRFPYLARVSLPRGGIDIADDIPPREVTLVATTAYLVARDDFHPALVSVLLQAVARVHRVGGVFYRPGEFPAARDGDFPLSEDARRYFTSGPPFLQRYMPFWVANLIQRLLVLLVPLIAVVIPVMRIFPGVYKWRVRRRVFRWYHALRAVEAETAKNPAPERARELLVQIDTIQDGVSRTRVPLAYSDYAYNLKLHIDMVRTQLERRARSGT
;
A
#
# COMPACT_ATOMS: atom_id res chain seq x y z
N MET A 1 -20.09 43.02 18.71
CA MET A 1 -20.88 42.35 17.66
C MET A 1 -20.88 40.86 17.96
N SER A 2 -21.95 40.42 18.62
CA SER A 2 -22.11 39.04 19.14
C SER A 2 -22.47 38.09 18.00
N THR A 3 -21.64 37.06 17.80
CA THR A 3 -21.89 35.94 16.89
C THR A 3 -22.60 34.83 17.66
N ASP A 4 -23.92 34.76 17.53
CA ASP A 4 -24.74 33.70 18.12
C ASP A 4 -24.53 32.34 17.38
N PRO A 5 -24.09 31.27 18.06
CA PRO A 5 -23.74 29.98 17.43
C PRO A 5 -24.94 29.08 17.05
N LEU A 6 -26.18 29.49 17.27
CA LEU A 6 -27.36 28.62 17.13
C LEU A 6 -28.09 28.67 15.77
N SER A 7 -27.62 29.49 14.83
CA SER A 7 -28.38 29.79 13.59
C SER A 7 -28.36 28.67 12.52
N ARG A 8 -27.33 27.80 12.48
CA ARG A 8 -27.17 26.81 11.38
C ARG A 8 -27.78 25.43 11.61
N LYS A 9 -27.96 24.98 12.87
CA LYS A 9 -28.57 23.66 13.14
C LYS A 9 -30.08 23.60 12.86
N ASN A 10 -30.74 24.76 12.83
CA ASN A 10 -32.19 24.83 12.70
C ASN A 10 -32.68 25.11 11.27
N PHE A 11 -31.83 25.15 10.24
CA PHE A 11 -32.34 25.42 8.88
C PHE A 11 -33.00 24.19 8.26
N LEU A 12 -32.34 23.02 8.31
CA LEU A 12 -32.93 21.74 7.86
C LEU A 12 -34.13 21.35 8.71
N GLU A 13 -34.06 21.54 10.02
CA GLU A 13 -35.17 21.25 10.93
C GLU A 13 -36.35 22.21 10.71
N ARG A 14 -36.13 23.51 10.52
CA ARG A 14 -37.22 24.46 10.19
C ARG A 14 -37.72 24.33 8.75
N TRP A 15 -36.89 23.87 7.82
CA TRP A 15 -37.29 23.59 6.44
C TRP A 15 -38.12 22.31 6.36
N LEU A 16 -37.75 21.27 7.11
CA LEU A 16 -38.58 20.07 7.31
C LEU A 16 -39.86 20.40 8.07
N LEU A 17 -39.79 21.10 9.22
CA LEU A 17 -40.96 21.44 10.02
C LEU A 17 -41.95 22.41 9.34
N ARG A 18 -41.49 23.30 8.44
CA ARG A 18 -42.39 24.14 7.61
C ARG A 18 -43.04 23.38 6.46
N LEU A 19 -42.47 22.26 6.03
CA LEU A 19 -43.10 21.34 5.07
C LEU A 19 -44.18 20.45 5.72
N PHE A 20 -44.28 20.43 7.06
CA PHE A 20 -45.10 19.47 7.81
C PHE A 20 -46.05 20.09 8.85
N HIS A 21 -46.40 21.38 8.73
CA HIS A 21 -47.45 21.98 9.56
C HIS A 21 -48.71 22.32 8.75
N SER A 22 -49.39 21.28 8.27
CA SER A 22 -50.78 21.31 7.79
C SER A 22 -51.29 19.87 7.76
N GLY A 23 -51.58 19.33 8.95
CA GLY A 23 -52.03 17.95 9.13
C GLY A 23 -53.25 17.62 8.29
N SER A 24 -53.01 16.95 7.17
CA SER A 24 -54.00 16.18 6.43
C SER A 24 -53.44 14.78 6.26
N GLU A 25 -54.25 13.75 6.54
CA GLU A 25 -53.83 12.34 6.48
C GLU A 25 -53.33 11.89 5.08
N THR A 26 -53.43 12.76 4.07
CA THR A 26 -52.88 12.61 2.72
C THR A 26 -51.37 12.82 2.65
N GLU A 27 -50.80 13.69 3.50
CA GLU A 27 -49.35 13.93 3.56
C GLU A 27 -48.60 12.74 4.17
N GLU A 28 -49.21 12.06 5.13
CA GLU A 28 -48.59 10.93 5.85
C GLU A 28 -48.35 9.71 4.95
N VAL A 29 -49.27 9.41 4.03
CA VAL A 29 -49.11 8.30 3.06
C VAL A 29 -48.07 8.64 1.99
N ALA A 30 -48.04 9.88 1.51
CA ALA A 30 -47.03 10.37 0.58
C ALA A 30 -45.62 10.31 1.20
N PHE A 31 -45.52 10.67 2.48
CA PHE A 31 -44.31 10.59 3.27
C PHE A 31 -43.83 9.14 3.42
N ARG A 32 -44.71 8.18 3.76
CA ARG A 32 -44.34 6.75 3.86
C ARG A 32 -43.75 6.19 2.55
N GLU A 33 -44.32 6.55 1.41
CA GLU A 33 -43.79 6.10 0.10
C GLU A 33 -42.46 6.74 -0.25
N PHE A 34 -42.29 8.04 0.04
CA PHE A 34 -41.02 8.72 -0.11
C PHE A 34 -39.95 8.08 0.78
N VAL A 35 -40.28 7.84 2.05
CA VAL A 35 -39.40 7.17 3.02
C VAL A 35 -39.02 5.77 2.55
N LEU A 36 -39.94 4.98 2.00
CA LEU A 36 -39.63 3.65 1.44
C LEU A 36 -38.66 3.70 0.27
N VAL A 37 -38.88 4.58 -0.71
CA VAL A 37 -37.97 4.71 -1.86
C VAL A 37 -36.62 5.30 -1.42
N ALA A 38 -36.62 6.25 -0.49
CA ALA A 38 -35.41 6.83 0.08
C ALA A 38 -34.62 5.79 0.87
N ALA A 39 -35.29 4.94 1.66
CA ALA A 39 -34.66 3.84 2.39
C ALA A 39 -34.00 2.84 1.45
N VAL A 40 -34.65 2.47 0.33
CA VAL A 40 -34.05 1.60 -0.69
C VAL A 40 -32.83 2.27 -1.36
N ALA A 41 -32.93 3.55 -1.72
CA ALA A 41 -31.82 4.31 -2.29
C ALA A 41 -30.63 4.39 -1.32
N LEU A 42 -30.89 4.69 -0.04
CA LEU A 42 -29.88 4.71 1.01
C LEU A 42 -29.26 3.33 1.25
N LEU A 43 -30.05 2.25 1.15
CA LEU A 43 -29.55 0.89 1.25
C LEU A 43 -28.61 0.54 0.08
N ILE A 44 -28.94 0.95 -1.15
CA ILE A 44 -28.06 0.78 -2.32
C ILE A 44 -26.75 1.56 -2.15
N ILE A 45 -26.84 2.83 -1.72
CA ILE A 45 -25.67 3.68 -1.46
C ILE A 45 -24.83 3.09 -0.32
N GLY A 46 -25.46 2.63 0.76
CA GLY A 46 -24.80 1.99 1.88
C GLY A 46 -24.13 0.67 1.50
N LEU A 47 -24.76 -0.14 0.65
CA LEU A 47 -24.16 -1.36 0.11
C LEU A 47 -22.97 -1.04 -0.80
N ALA A 48 -23.09 -0.05 -1.67
CA ALA A 48 -21.99 0.40 -2.53
C ALA A 48 -20.81 0.93 -1.70
N PHE A 49 -21.09 1.72 -0.67
CA PHE A 49 -20.09 2.18 0.29
C PHE A 49 -19.42 1.02 1.02
N TRP A 50 -20.21 0.05 1.49
CA TRP A 50 -19.69 -1.15 2.15
C TRP A 50 -18.79 -1.97 1.22
N ILE A 51 -19.18 -2.16 -0.04
CA ILE A 51 -18.36 -2.83 -1.06
C ILE A 51 -17.08 -2.03 -1.30
N ALA A 52 -17.17 -0.72 -1.55
CA ALA A 52 -16.00 0.13 -1.79
C ALA A 52 -15.03 0.11 -0.59
N PHE A 53 -15.54 0.12 0.63
CA PHE A 53 -14.76 0.04 1.85
C PHE A 53 -13.97 -1.27 1.97
N ARG A 54 -14.45 -2.38 1.40
CA ARG A 54 -13.70 -3.66 1.36
C ARG A 54 -12.45 -3.59 0.47
N PHE A 55 -12.41 -2.70 -0.52
CA PHE A 55 -11.26 -2.53 -1.42
C PHE A 55 -10.28 -1.45 -0.94
N VAL A 56 -10.66 -0.62 0.02
CA VAL A 56 -9.76 0.36 0.64
C VAL A 56 -8.88 -0.37 1.65
N ARG A 57 -7.56 -0.42 1.41
CA ARG A 57 -6.61 -0.98 2.39
C ARG A 57 -6.79 -0.29 3.76
N PRO A 58 -6.59 -1.02 4.87
CA PRO A 58 -6.61 -0.44 6.21
C PRO A 58 -5.67 0.76 6.30
N ALA A 59 -5.90 1.63 7.28
CA ALA A 59 -4.99 2.75 7.50
C ALA A 59 -3.56 2.20 7.66
N PRO A 60 -2.54 2.81 7.03
CA PRO A 60 -1.17 2.41 7.28
C PRO A 60 -0.88 2.52 8.78
N PRO A 61 -0.14 1.56 9.35
CA PRO A 61 0.30 1.69 10.72
C PRO A 61 1.20 2.93 10.86
N HIS A 62 1.23 3.50 12.05
CA HIS A 62 2.05 4.67 12.36
C HIS A 62 3.44 4.30 12.87
N ASP A 63 3.72 3.00 12.98
CA ASP A 63 4.95 2.47 13.49
C ASP A 63 5.31 1.16 12.79
N PHE A 64 6.61 0.86 12.77
CA PHE A 64 7.15 -0.43 12.37
C PHE A 64 8.53 -0.63 12.98
N VAL A 65 8.99 -1.88 13.03
CA VAL A 65 10.32 -2.24 13.54
C VAL A 65 11.24 -2.54 12.37
N MET A 66 12.44 -1.97 12.42
CA MET A 66 13.51 -2.19 11.45
C MET A 66 14.69 -2.91 12.10
N SER A 67 15.09 -4.08 11.58
CA SER A 67 16.28 -4.80 12.05
C SER A 67 17.52 -4.35 11.29
N THR A 68 18.62 -4.10 12.01
CA THR A 68 19.82 -3.43 11.47
C THR A 68 21.09 -4.27 11.64
N GLY A 69 22.07 -3.81 12.41
CA GLY A 69 23.30 -4.54 12.69
C GLY A 69 23.73 -4.24 14.12
N SER A 70 25.01 -4.40 14.41
CA SER A 70 25.57 -3.96 15.69
C SER A 70 25.40 -2.45 15.87
N ASP A 71 25.36 -1.99 17.12
CA ASP A 71 25.17 -0.58 17.47
C ASP A 71 26.23 0.35 16.83
N SER A 72 27.45 -0.16 16.64
CA SER A 72 28.55 0.56 15.97
C SER A 72 28.59 0.39 14.43
N GLY A 73 27.65 -0.36 13.86
CA GLY A 73 27.63 -0.73 12.45
C GLY A 73 26.90 0.27 11.54
N ALA A 74 27.25 0.28 10.25
CA ALA A 74 26.66 1.18 9.27
C ALA A 74 25.13 1.02 9.15
N TYR A 75 24.61 -0.22 9.20
CA TYR A 75 23.17 -0.48 9.16
C TYR A 75 22.42 0.20 10.30
N HIS A 76 22.97 0.16 11.52
CA HIS A 76 22.34 0.81 12.67
C HIS A 76 22.33 2.34 12.51
N ALA A 77 23.48 2.92 12.15
CA ALA A 77 23.60 4.36 11.89
C ALA A 77 22.64 4.85 10.79
N TYR A 78 22.49 4.10 9.69
CA TYR A 78 21.51 4.43 8.65
C TYR A 78 20.07 4.24 9.11
N GLY A 79 19.78 3.18 9.89
CA GLY A 79 18.47 2.95 10.49
C GLY A 79 18.02 4.10 11.39
N GLU A 80 18.90 4.61 12.25
CA GLU A 80 18.66 5.78 13.09
C GLU A 80 18.37 7.02 12.24
N ARG A 81 19.19 7.27 11.21
CA ARG A 81 18.97 8.39 10.29
C ARG A 81 17.64 8.30 9.54
N TYR A 82 17.19 7.10 9.17
CA TYR A 82 15.86 6.90 8.59
C TYR A 82 14.77 7.18 9.61
N SER A 83 14.94 6.71 10.86
CA SER A 83 13.99 6.94 11.95
C SER A 83 13.78 8.43 12.21
N GLU A 84 14.87 9.21 12.30
CA GLU A 84 14.82 10.67 12.47
C GLU A 84 14.09 11.39 11.32
N LEU A 85 14.31 10.95 10.07
CA LEU A 85 13.64 11.53 8.91
C LEU A 85 12.15 11.20 8.89
N LEU A 86 11.78 9.96 9.22
CA LEU A 86 10.40 9.47 9.22
C LEU A 86 9.58 9.99 10.40
N ALA A 87 10.23 10.33 11.53
CA ALA A 87 9.58 10.97 12.66
C ALA A 87 8.92 12.32 12.27
N ARG A 88 9.47 13.02 11.29
CA ARG A 88 8.90 14.28 10.74
C ARG A 88 7.52 14.06 10.09
N ASP A 89 7.28 12.85 9.58
CA ASP A 89 6.02 12.41 9.00
C ASP A 89 5.10 11.71 10.02
N LYS A 90 5.41 11.83 11.32
CA LYS A 90 4.71 11.18 12.44
C LYS A 90 4.71 9.65 12.34
N LEU A 91 5.77 9.08 11.78
CA LEU A 91 6.02 7.65 11.74
C LEU A 91 7.09 7.29 12.78
N LYS A 92 6.78 6.34 13.66
CA LYS A 92 7.71 5.84 14.67
C LYS A 92 8.43 4.60 14.13
N VAL A 93 9.72 4.71 13.84
CA VAL A 93 10.54 3.57 13.46
C VAL A 93 11.32 3.09 14.67
N THR A 94 11.10 1.84 15.09
CA THR A 94 11.93 1.24 16.14
C THR A 94 13.09 0.53 15.49
N VAL A 95 14.29 1.07 15.66
CA VAL A 95 15.52 0.45 15.15
C VAL A 95 15.97 -0.62 16.14
N ARG A 96 16.09 -1.86 15.67
CA ARG A 96 16.52 -3.00 16.48
C ARG A 96 17.88 -3.49 15.99
N THR A 97 18.81 -3.63 16.92
CA THR A 97 20.17 -4.10 16.63
C THR A 97 20.20 -5.62 16.49
N SER A 98 21.18 -6.14 15.77
CA SER A 98 21.33 -7.56 15.46
C SER A 98 22.80 -7.93 15.23
N SER A 99 23.07 -9.22 15.16
CA SER A 99 24.35 -9.78 14.73
C SER A 99 24.62 -9.65 13.23
N GLY A 100 23.64 -9.19 12.43
CA GLY A 100 23.78 -8.91 11.00
C GLY A 100 22.72 -9.60 10.13
N SER A 101 23.04 -9.75 8.84
CA SER A 101 22.11 -10.14 7.78
C SER A 101 21.39 -11.48 8.02
N VAL A 102 22.07 -12.50 8.55
CA VAL A 102 21.43 -13.82 8.79
C VAL A 102 20.36 -13.72 9.87
N GLU A 103 20.63 -13.01 10.97
CA GLU A 103 19.63 -12.79 12.01
C GLU A 103 18.48 -11.90 11.52
N ASN A 104 18.79 -10.89 10.71
CA ASN A 104 17.78 -10.02 10.11
C ASN A 104 16.79 -10.78 9.24
N LEU A 105 17.27 -11.71 8.41
CA LEU A 105 16.42 -12.57 7.60
C LEU A 105 15.55 -13.48 8.45
N ARG A 106 16.11 -14.12 9.48
CA ARG A 106 15.33 -14.93 10.43
C ARG A 106 14.25 -14.12 11.13
N ARG A 107 14.56 -12.88 11.55
CA ARG A 107 13.57 -11.98 12.17
C ARG A 107 12.48 -11.58 11.18
N LEU A 108 12.83 -11.26 9.93
CA LEU A 108 11.83 -10.95 8.90
C LEU A 108 10.91 -12.13 8.58
N ALA A 109 11.44 -13.36 8.65
CA ALA A 109 10.69 -14.59 8.41
C ALA A 109 9.80 -14.99 9.60
N ASP A 110 10.17 -14.59 10.82
CA ASP A 110 9.39 -14.87 12.03
C ASP A 110 8.36 -13.75 12.29
N ASP A 111 7.09 -14.07 12.03
CA ASP A 111 5.95 -13.19 12.28
C ASP A 111 5.88 -12.69 13.74
N LYS A 112 6.43 -13.44 14.71
CA LYS A 112 6.43 -13.06 16.13
C LYS A 112 7.53 -12.06 16.48
N SER A 113 8.51 -11.85 15.61
CA SER A 113 9.62 -10.92 15.86
C SER A 113 9.15 -9.46 15.89
N GLY A 114 8.05 -9.16 15.17
CA GLY A 114 7.54 -7.81 14.93
C GLY A 114 8.38 -6.98 13.95
N VAL A 115 9.43 -7.56 13.34
CA VAL A 115 10.27 -6.89 12.34
C VAL A 115 9.59 -6.91 10.98
N SER A 116 9.41 -5.74 10.38
CA SER A 116 8.78 -5.60 9.06
C SER A 116 9.77 -5.26 7.95
N VAL A 117 10.90 -4.67 8.31
CA VAL A 117 11.96 -4.23 7.39
C VAL A 117 13.32 -4.58 8.00
N ALA A 118 14.30 -4.96 7.19
CA ALA A 118 15.65 -5.12 7.65
C ALA A 118 16.70 -4.78 6.58
N PHE A 119 17.90 -4.45 7.04
CA PHE A 119 19.08 -4.40 6.18
C PHE A 119 19.61 -5.81 5.94
N VAL A 120 19.95 -6.12 4.70
CA VAL A 120 20.46 -7.45 4.31
C VAL A 120 21.57 -7.27 3.29
N GLN A 121 22.72 -7.87 3.57
CA GLN A 121 23.82 -8.00 2.62
C GLN A 121 23.44 -8.98 1.51
N GLY A 122 23.68 -8.63 0.24
CA GLY A 122 23.49 -9.54 -0.89
C GLY A 122 24.34 -10.81 -0.79
N GLY A 123 23.80 -11.92 -1.27
CA GLY A 123 24.40 -13.25 -1.22
C GLY A 123 24.20 -14.00 0.09
N VAL A 124 23.38 -13.47 1.00
CA VAL A 124 23.04 -14.12 2.29
C VAL A 124 21.64 -14.74 2.26
N GLY A 125 20.73 -14.18 1.45
CA GLY A 125 19.35 -14.65 1.34
C GLY A 125 19.12 -15.66 0.24
N ASN A 126 18.01 -16.38 0.34
CA ASN A 126 17.50 -17.27 -0.70
C ASN A 126 15.97 -17.13 -0.78
N ALA A 127 15.44 -16.64 -1.89
CA ALA A 127 13.99 -16.48 -2.10
C ALA A 127 13.19 -17.79 -2.00
N THR A 128 13.83 -18.95 -2.18
CA THR A 128 13.19 -20.27 -1.99
C THR A 128 12.97 -20.58 -0.51
N GLU A 129 13.90 -20.15 0.34
CA GLU A 129 13.84 -20.32 1.80
C GLU A 129 12.92 -19.27 2.44
N TYR A 130 12.90 -18.05 1.88
CA TYR A 130 12.10 -16.93 2.37
C TYR A 130 11.18 -16.36 1.27
N PRO A 131 10.11 -17.08 0.89
CA PRO A 131 9.26 -16.72 -0.25
C PRO A 131 8.41 -15.47 -0.04
N ASN A 132 8.21 -15.05 1.21
CA ASN A 132 7.41 -13.89 1.60
C ASN A 132 8.24 -12.60 1.77
N LEU A 133 9.51 -12.60 1.34
CA LEU A 133 10.38 -11.44 1.42
C LEU A 133 10.56 -10.78 0.06
N VAL A 134 10.64 -9.45 0.08
CA VAL A 134 10.81 -8.61 -1.09
C VAL A 134 11.91 -7.57 -0.86
N THR A 135 12.64 -7.25 -1.91
CA THR A 135 13.61 -6.16 -1.90
C THR A 135 12.88 -4.82 -2.07
N LEU A 136 13.18 -3.83 -1.23
CA LEU A 136 12.69 -2.46 -1.40
C LEU A 136 13.68 -1.59 -2.17
N ALA A 137 14.98 -1.71 -1.88
CA ALA A 137 16.01 -0.94 -2.57
C ALA A 137 17.40 -1.56 -2.39
N ALA A 138 18.25 -1.42 -3.40
CA ALA A 138 19.70 -1.46 -3.23
C ALA A 138 20.18 -0.11 -2.68
N LEU A 139 21.06 -0.14 -1.69
CA LEU A 139 21.43 1.04 -0.89
C LEU A 139 22.84 1.55 -1.17
N TYR A 140 23.83 0.67 -1.19
CA TYR A 140 25.23 1.01 -1.46
C TYR A 140 26.06 -0.27 -1.62
N TYR A 141 27.27 -0.13 -2.13
CA TYR A 141 28.25 -1.21 -2.18
C TYR A 141 28.94 -1.44 -0.83
N GLU A 142 29.07 -2.70 -0.45
CA GLU A 142 29.83 -3.17 0.70
C GLU A 142 31.07 -3.93 0.19
N PRO A 143 32.20 -3.24 0.01
CA PRO A 143 33.44 -3.88 -0.44
C PRO A 143 33.93 -4.92 0.55
N LEU A 144 34.45 -6.01 0.00
CA LEU A 144 35.23 -7.00 0.73
C LEU A 144 36.68 -6.51 0.82
N TRP A 145 37.08 -6.15 2.02
CA TRP A 145 38.47 -5.85 2.36
C TRP A 145 39.17 -7.13 2.79
N VAL A 146 40.29 -7.45 2.13
CA VAL A 146 41.16 -8.55 2.54
C VAL A 146 42.50 -7.95 2.95
N PHE A 147 42.65 -7.73 4.25
CA PHE A 147 43.90 -7.25 4.83
C PHE A 147 44.79 -8.43 5.22
N TYR A 148 46.09 -8.31 4.99
CA TYR A 148 47.04 -9.36 5.35
C TYR A 148 48.37 -8.77 5.81
N ARG A 149 49.14 -9.58 6.55
CA ARG A 149 50.51 -9.28 6.94
C ARG A 149 51.49 -10.01 6.04
N GLY A 150 52.49 -9.30 5.53
CA GLY A 150 53.60 -9.91 4.78
C GLY A 150 54.25 -8.97 3.77
N GLU A 151 55.48 -9.29 3.39
CA GLU A 151 56.25 -8.48 2.42
C GLU A 151 55.93 -8.79 0.96
N ARG A 152 55.50 -10.03 0.68
CA ARG A 152 55.11 -10.44 -0.66
C ARG A 152 53.70 -9.96 -0.95
N GLU A 153 53.51 -9.38 -2.13
CA GLU A 153 52.18 -9.06 -2.62
C GLU A 153 51.36 -10.34 -2.86
N LEU A 154 50.18 -10.39 -2.23
CA LEU A 154 49.18 -11.40 -2.47
C LEU A 154 48.04 -10.78 -3.28
N THR A 155 47.59 -11.48 -4.32
CA THR A 155 46.49 -11.04 -5.21
C THR A 155 45.38 -12.08 -5.39
N LEU A 156 45.61 -13.30 -4.92
CA LEU A 156 44.69 -14.44 -5.05
C LEU A 156 44.26 -14.94 -3.67
N LEU A 157 42.97 -15.24 -3.51
CA LEU A 157 42.44 -15.84 -2.29
C LEU A 157 43.08 -17.21 -1.98
N SER A 158 43.51 -17.96 -3.00
CA SER A 158 44.21 -19.23 -2.83
C SER A 158 45.53 -19.10 -2.06
N ALA A 159 46.15 -17.91 -2.06
CA ALA A 159 47.36 -17.66 -1.29
C ALA A 159 47.12 -17.64 0.24
N LEU A 160 45.86 -17.65 0.69
CA LEU A 160 45.47 -17.69 2.08
C LEU A 160 45.34 -19.12 2.65
N VAL A 161 45.60 -20.15 1.85
CA VAL A 161 45.35 -21.55 2.24
C VAL A 161 46.11 -21.96 3.51
N ASP A 162 47.39 -21.61 3.67
CA ASP A 162 48.16 -22.00 4.86
C ASP A 162 48.18 -20.91 5.94
N LYS A 163 47.19 -20.01 5.94
CA LYS A 163 47.14 -18.83 6.81
C LYS A 163 46.04 -18.96 7.87
N ARG A 164 46.24 -18.29 9.02
CA ARG A 164 45.20 -18.03 10.03
C ARG A 164 44.40 -16.84 9.55
N VAL A 165 43.13 -17.04 9.23
CA VAL A 165 42.30 -16.02 8.60
C VAL A 165 41.08 -15.71 9.48
N ALA A 166 40.97 -14.46 9.92
CA ALA A 166 39.76 -13.96 10.56
C ALA A 166 38.69 -13.70 9.50
N ILE A 167 37.56 -14.38 9.60
CA ILE A 167 36.48 -14.30 8.58
C ILE A 167 35.16 -13.74 9.13
N GLY A 168 35.17 -13.17 10.33
CA GLY A 168 33.97 -12.64 10.98
C GLY A 168 33.25 -13.67 11.86
N PRO A 169 32.42 -13.18 12.81
CA PRO A 169 31.68 -14.02 13.74
C PRO A 169 30.60 -14.84 13.03
N GLU A 170 30.12 -15.87 13.73
CA GLU A 170 29.01 -16.70 13.25
C GLU A 170 27.76 -15.86 12.95
N GLY A 171 27.09 -16.15 11.83
CA GLY A 171 25.92 -15.41 11.37
C GLY A 171 26.20 -14.06 10.68
N SER A 172 27.46 -13.61 10.61
CA SER A 172 27.80 -12.36 9.92
C SER A 172 27.84 -12.52 8.39
N GLY A 173 27.51 -11.43 7.68
CA GLY A 173 27.60 -11.38 6.22
C GLY A 173 29.05 -11.49 5.68
N THR A 174 30.03 -11.03 6.47
CA THR A 174 31.46 -11.23 6.16
C THR A 174 31.81 -12.72 6.14
N ARG A 175 31.37 -13.50 7.14
CA ARG A 175 31.62 -14.93 7.21
C ARG A 175 30.94 -15.68 6.08
N ALA A 176 29.68 -15.37 5.79
CA ALA A 176 28.94 -15.97 4.69
C ALA A 176 29.68 -15.76 3.34
N LEU A 177 30.10 -14.53 3.05
CA LEU A 177 30.84 -14.23 1.83
C LEU A 177 32.22 -14.90 1.81
N ALA A 178 32.97 -14.86 2.91
CA ALA A 178 34.28 -15.49 3.03
C ALA A 178 34.23 -16.99 2.72
N LEU A 179 33.24 -17.70 3.29
CA LEU A 179 33.04 -19.13 3.05
C LEU A 179 32.62 -19.43 1.61
N ALA A 180 31.75 -18.61 1.00
CA ALA A 180 31.36 -18.76 -0.41
C ALA A 180 32.57 -18.59 -1.35
N LEU A 181 33.41 -17.59 -1.10
CA LEU A 181 34.62 -17.34 -1.88
C LEU A 181 35.70 -18.40 -1.65
N ALA A 182 35.82 -18.92 -0.42
CA ALA A 182 36.71 -20.03 -0.09
C ALA A 182 36.30 -21.32 -0.83
N ALA A 183 35.00 -21.62 -0.86
CA ALA A 183 34.45 -22.75 -1.60
C ALA A 183 34.69 -22.60 -3.11
N ALA A 184 34.45 -21.40 -3.66
CA ALA A 184 34.72 -21.10 -5.06
C ALA A 184 36.20 -21.29 -5.45
N SER A 185 37.10 -21.00 -4.51
CA SER A 185 38.56 -21.10 -4.66
C SER A 185 39.11 -22.47 -4.23
N LYS A 186 38.25 -23.40 -3.79
CA LYS A 186 38.61 -24.74 -3.28
C LYS A 186 39.62 -24.71 -2.12
N ILE A 187 39.49 -23.74 -1.22
CA ILE A 187 40.35 -23.59 -0.03
C ILE A 187 39.64 -23.85 1.30
N THR A 188 38.35 -24.19 1.29
CA THR A 188 37.54 -24.39 2.52
C THR A 188 38.18 -25.40 3.48
N ASP A 189 38.57 -26.57 2.99
CA ASP A 189 39.13 -27.67 3.81
C ASP A 189 40.65 -27.58 3.96
N ARG A 190 41.27 -26.52 3.42
CA ARG A 190 42.73 -26.38 3.33
C ARG A 190 43.25 -25.18 4.11
N ALA A 191 42.37 -24.28 4.55
CA ALA A 191 42.70 -23.18 5.45
C ALA A 191 43.23 -23.71 6.80
N LYS A 192 44.44 -23.32 7.22
CA LYS A 192 45.00 -23.73 8.53
C LYS A 192 44.04 -23.45 9.70
N SER A 193 43.35 -22.30 9.67
CA SER A 193 42.24 -22.01 10.59
C SER A 193 41.44 -20.79 10.11
N PHE A 194 40.16 -20.99 9.81
CA PHE A 194 39.19 -19.91 9.69
C PHE A 194 38.64 -19.56 11.07
N LEU A 195 39.02 -18.38 11.55
CA LEU A 195 38.72 -17.93 12.91
C LEU A 195 37.45 -17.06 12.91
N PRO A 196 36.53 -17.25 13.87
CA PRO A 196 35.30 -16.47 13.99
C PRO A 196 35.55 -15.08 14.62
N LEU A 197 36.66 -14.43 14.28
CA LEU A 197 37.03 -13.10 14.75
C LEU A 197 36.55 -12.05 13.75
N GLY A 198 35.99 -10.94 14.25
CA GLY A 198 35.55 -9.81 13.41
C GLY A 198 35.76 -8.46 14.09
N GLY A 199 35.40 -7.39 13.38
CA GLY A 199 35.45 -6.03 13.90
C GLY A 199 36.82 -5.63 14.46
N ALA A 200 36.81 -4.89 15.57
CA ALA A 200 38.04 -4.39 16.21
C ALA A 200 38.97 -5.51 16.72
N GLU A 201 38.40 -6.65 17.15
CA GLU A 201 39.19 -7.79 17.63
C GLU A 201 40.02 -8.42 16.50
N ALA A 202 39.42 -8.64 15.33
CA ALA A 202 40.14 -9.14 14.16
C ALA A 202 41.23 -8.18 13.68
N ALA A 203 40.95 -6.87 13.71
CA ALA A 203 41.95 -5.86 13.35
C ALA A 203 43.14 -5.84 14.33
N ALA A 204 42.86 -5.89 15.64
CA ALA A 204 43.90 -5.96 16.65
C ALA A 204 44.75 -7.23 16.53
N ALA A 205 44.11 -8.39 16.32
CA ALA A 205 44.80 -9.66 16.10
C ALA A 205 45.69 -9.61 14.85
N LEU A 206 45.23 -8.97 13.76
CA LEU A 206 46.03 -8.81 12.54
C LEU A 206 47.23 -7.88 12.76
N ILE A 207 47.02 -6.76 13.48
CA ILE A 207 48.08 -5.79 13.83
C ILE A 207 49.12 -6.41 14.79
N LYS A 208 48.74 -7.36 15.64
CA LYS A 208 49.65 -8.10 16.51
C LYS A 208 50.32 -9.31 15.85
N GLY A 209 49.86 -9.73 14.66
CA GLY A 209 50.34 -10.94 13.98
C GLY A 209 49.80 -12.24 14.59
N GLU A 210 48.73 -12.16 15.38
CA GLU A 210 47.98 -13.32 15.91
C GLU A 210 47.16 -14.01 14.81
N VAL A 211 46.76 -13.24 13.78
CA VAL A 211 46.23 -13.76 12.51
C VAL A 211 47.06 -13.22 11.35
N ASP A 212 47.06 -13.95 10.24
CA ASP A 212 47.87 -13.60 9.07
C ASP A 212 47.06 -12.79 8.03
N ALA A 213 45.74 -12.96 8.03
CA ALA A 213 44.80 -12.17 7.24
C ALA A 213 43.47 -11.97 7.97
N ALA A 214 42.76 -10.89 7.63
CA ALA A 214 41.43 -10.60 8.14
C ALA A 214 40.54 -10.05 7.02
N LEU A 215 39.33 -10.58 6.91
CA LEU A 215 38.33 -10.17 5.93
C LEU A 215 37.27 -9.31 6.62
N PHE A 216 36.84 -8.26 5.91
CA PHE A 216 35.77 -7.38 6.37
C PHE A 216 34.85 -7.04 5.20
N VAL A 217 33.55 -7.14 5.40
CA VAL A 217 32.56 -6.53 4.50
C VAL A 217 32.02 -5.30 5.20
N ALA A 218 32.47 -4.12 4.75
CA ALA A 218 32.17 -2.85 5.40
C ALA A 218 32.36 -1.68 4.43
N GLY A 219 31.71 -0.56 4.70
CA GLY A 219 31.95 0.68 3.97
C GLY A 219 33.38 1.23 4.17
N PRO A 220 33.89 2.06 3.24
CA PRO A 220 35.23 2.63 3.33
C PRO A 220 35.45 3.43 4.61
N ASP A 221 34.42 4.14 5.10
CA ASP A 221 34.51 5.00 6.29
C ASP A 221 34.46 4.24 7.62
N ALA A 222 34.31 2.90 7.58
CA ALA A 222 34.25 2.10 8.80
C ALA A 222 35.56 2.26 9.60
N PRO A 223 35.50 2.51 10.93
CA PRO A 223 36.70 2.75 11.74
C PRO A 223 37.76 1.65 11.63
N VAL A 224 37.32 0.39 11.54
CA VAL A 224 38.22 -0.77 11.37
C VAL A 224 38.98 -0.75 10.03
N VAL A 225 38.34 -0.29 8.96
CA VAL A 225 38.94 -0.17 7.63
C VAL A 225 39.94 0.97 7.62
N GLN A 226 39.55 2.13 8.16
CA GLN A 226 40.41 3.31 8.28
C GLN A 226 41.66 3.04 9.12
N GLN A 227 41.53 2.25 10.18
CA GLN A 227 42.65 1.81 11.02
C GLN A 227 43.61 0.90 10.24
N LEU A 228 43.09 -0.13 9.57
CA LEU A 228 43.92 -1.13 8.88
C LEU A 228 44.60 -0.60 7.61
N LEU A 229 43.97 0.36 6.91
CA LEU A 229 44.60 1.05 5.78
C LEU A 229 45.83 1.88 6.18
N ARG A 230 45.90 2.31 7.44
CA ARG A 230 47.01 3.10 8.01
C ARG A 230 47.96 2.28 8.89
N ALA A 231 47.69 0.99 9.07
CA ALA A 231 48.47 0.14 9.95
C ALA A 231 49.79 -0.28 9.29
N GLU A 232 50.91 -0.06 10.00
CA GLU A 232 52.22 -0.52 9.55
C GLU A 232 52.28 -2.05 9.45
N GLY A 233 52.93 -2.55 8.40
CA GLY A 233 53.06 -3.99 8.14
C GLY A 233 51.77 -4.70 7.70
N VAL A 234 50.67 -3.97 7.52
CA VAL A 234 49.42 -4.48 6.96
C VAL A 234 49.27 -4.01 5.52
N ARG A 235 48.82 -4.91 4.64
CA ARG A 235 48.58 -4.62 3.23
C ARG A 235 47.14 -4.97 2.85
N LEU A 236 46.58 -4.19 1.94
CA LEU A 236 45.31 -4.49 1.28
C LEU A 236 45.58 -5.33 0.02
N MET A 237 44.90 -6.47 -0.10
CA MET A 237 44.96 -7.33 -1.27
C MET A 237 44.15 -6.74 -2.43
N SER A 238 44.77 -6.66 -3.62
CA SER A 238 44.06 -6.40 -4.88
C SER A 238 43.69 -7.73 -5.51
N LEU A 239 42.41 -7.96 -5.79
CA LEU A 239 41.88 -9.25 -6.22
C LEU A 239 41.92 -9.40 -7.75
N ASP A 240 42.83 -10.23 -8.27
CA ASP A 240 42.97 -10.45 -9.73
C ASP A 240 41.71 -11.09 -10.34
N HIS A 241 41.03 -11.95 -9.57
CA HIS A 241 39.82 -12.64 -10.02
C HIS A 241 38.52 -11.88 -9.72
N ALA A 242 38.56 -10.60 -9.36
CA ALA A 242 37.36 -9.84 -9.00
C ALA A 242 36.25 -9.89 -10.07
N GLU A 243 36.62 -9.71 -11.35
CA GLU A 243 35.68 -9.79 -12.48
C GLU A 243 35.09 -11.20 -12.65
N ALA A 244 35.89 -12.24 -12.46
CA ALA A 244 35.41 -13.62 -12.53
C ALA A 244 34.44 -13.94 -11.37
N LEU A 245 34.74 -13.42 -10.18
CA LEU A 245 33.89 -13.56 -9.00
C LEU A 245 32.55 -12.83 -9.19
N SER A 246 32.52 -11.61 -9.72
CA SER A 246 31.27 -10.89 -9.98
C SER A 246 30.39 -11.56 -11.04
N ARG A 247 30.99 -12.27 -12.00
CA ARG A 247 30.23 -13.07 -12.98
C ARG A 247 29.69 -14.37 -12.40
N ARG A 248 30.42 -14.98 -11.47
CA ARG A 248 30.02 -16.23 -10.80
C ARG A 248 28.96 -16.01 -9.73
N PHE A 249 29.04 -14.88 -9.03
CA PHE A 249 28.16 -14.51 -7.94
C PHE A 249 27.38 -13.24 -8.33
N PRO A 250 26.11 -13.36 -8.77
CA PRO A 250 25.34 -12.23 -9.29
C PRO A 250 25.15 -11.06 -8.31
N TYR A 251 25.28 -11.31 -7.01
CA TYR A 251 25.20 -10.31 -5.95
C TYR A 251 26.53 -9.54 -5.73
N LEU A 252 27.62 -9.95 -6.39
CA LEU A 252 28.91 -9.27 -6.33
C LEU A 252 29.12 -8.36 -7.55
N ALA A 253 29.67 -7.18 -7.28
CA ALA A 253 30.19 -6.27 -8.28
C ALA A 253 31.71 -6.16 -8.14
N ARG A 254 32.41 -6.05 -9.27
CA ARG A 254 33.80 -5.57 -9.25
C ARG A 254 33.79 -4.08 -8.97
N VAL A 255 34.58 -3.64 -8.00
CA VAL A 255 34.79 -2.22 -7.69
C VAL A 255 36.27 -1.89 -7.68
N SER A 256 36.60 -0.64 -7.95
CA SER A 256 37.99 -0.16 -7.91
C SER A 256 38.11 0.92 -6.86
N LEU A 257 39.09 0.78 -5.97
CA LEU A 257 39.50 1.81 -5.03
C LEU A 257 40.62 2.62 -5.69
N PRO A 258 40.37 3.86 -6.15
CA PRO A 258 41.39 4.64 -6.82
C PRO A 258 42.52 5.01 -5.85
N ARG A 259 43.71 5.25 -6.42
CA ARG A 259 44.84 5.83 -5.67
C ARG A 259 44.41 7.13 -4.99
N GLY A 260 44.73 7.28 -3.70
CA GLY A 260 44.29 8.43 -2.89
C GLY A 260 42.77 8.49 -2.64
N GLY A 261 42.02 7.43 -2.97
CA GLY A 261 40.56 7.41 -2.88
C GLY A 261 40.00 7.44 -1.45
N ILE A 262 40.84 7.16 -0.46
CA ILE A 262 40.49 7.27 0.97
C ILE A 262 41.02 8.59 1.53
N ASP A 263 42.28 8.90 1.24
CA ASP A 263 42.92 10.14 1.65
C ASP A 263 43.85 10.62 0.53
N ILE A 264 43.57 11.79 -0.02
CA ILE A 264 44.35 12.37 -1.12
C ILE A 264 45.68 12.94 -0.59
N ALA A 265 45.71 13.46 0.63
CA ALA A 265 46.90 14.08 1.19
C ALA A 265 47.95 13.02 1.55
N ASP A 266 47.49 11.92 2.14
CA ASP A 266 48.35 10.79 2.54
C ASP A 266 48.50 9.73 1.42
N ASP A 267 47.90 9.96 0.26
CA ASP A 267 47.91 9.04 -0.89
C ASP A 267 47.46 7.61 -0.53
N ILE A 268 46.31 7.49 0.14
CA ILE A 268 45.76 6.20 0.61
C ILE A 268 44.59 5.77 -0.29
N PRO A 269 44.64 4.56 -0.89
CA PRO A 269 45.81 3.70 -1.03
C PRO A 269 46.83 4.31 -2.03
N PRO A 270 48.12 3.89 -1.98
CA PRO A 270 49.18 4.46 -2.83
C PRO A 270 49.10 4.03 -4.31
N ARG A 271 48.14 3.15 -4.63
CA ARG A 271 47.85 2.64 -5.97
C ARG A 271 46.40 2.23 -6.05
N GLU A 272 45.89 2.09 -7.27
CA GLU A 272 44.56 1.52 -7.48
C GLU A 272 44.51 0.08 -6.95
N VAL A 273 43.43 -0.26 -6.24
CA VAL A 273 43.17 -1.60 -5.70
C VAL A 273 41.85 -2.13 -6.25
N THR A 274 41.89 -3.29 -6.90
CA THR A 274 40.67 -3.96 -7.38
C THR A 274 40.07 -4.82 -6.27
N LEU A 275 38.79 -4.61 -5.98
CA LEU A 275 38.05 -5.34 -4.96
C LEU A 275 36.78 -5.96 -5.56
N VAL A 276 36.15 -6.84 -4.79
CA VAL A 276 34.74 -7.21 -4.99
C VAL A 276 33.90 -6.55 -3.91
N ALA A 277 32.69 -6.13 -4.26
CA ALA A 277 31.72 -5.60 -3.31
C ALA A 277 30.41 -6.35 -3.46
N THR A 278 29.79 -6.67 -2.34
CA THR A 278 28.36 -7.02 -2.34
C THR A 278 27.54 -5.74 -2.27
N THR A 279 26.21 -5.85 -2.33
CA THR A 279 25.29 -4.72 -2.22
C THR A 279 24.49 -4.84 -0.93
N ALA A 280 24.39 -3.76 -0.17
CA ALA A 280 23.46 -3.65 0.93
C ALA A 280 22.04 -3.43 0.39
N TYR A 281 21.09 -4.26 0.82
CA TYR A 281 19.68 -4.16 0.45
C TYR A 281 18.83 -3.80 1.66
N LEU A 282 17.75 -3.06 1.39
CA LEU A 282 16.63 -2.95 2.30
C LEU A 282 15.59 -3.98 1.89
N VAL A 283 15.30 -4.93 2.77
CA VAL A 283 14.37 -6.05 2.54
C VAL A 283 13.17 -5.88 3.47
N ALA A 284 11.98 -6.22 3.01
CA ALA A 284 10.76 -6.19 3.79
C ALA A 284 9.94 -7.46 3.57
N ARG A 285 8.95 -7.66 4.43
CA ARG A 285 7.87 -8.64 4.17
C ARG A 285 7.01 -8.15 3.01
N ASP A 286 6.48 -9.07 2.20
CA ASP A 286 5.61 -8.77 1.05
C ASP A 286 4.29 -8.10 1.43
N ASP A 287 3.85 -8.28 2.68
CA ASP A 287 2.69 -7.63 3.28
C ASP A 287 2.97 -6.22 3.85
N PHE A 288 4.20 -5.71 3.75
CA PHE A 288 4.54 -4.38 4.21
C PHE A 288 3.73 -3.30 3.49
N HIS A 289 3.15 -2.37 4.25
CA HIS A 289 2.12 -1.49 3.73
C HIS A 289 2.64 -0.57 2.61
N PRO A 290 2.00 -0.49 1.42
CA PRO A 290 2.47 0.27 0.25
C PRO A 290 2.77 1.75 0.52
N ALA A 291 1.92 2.38 1.35
CA ALA A 291 2.12 3.77 1.73
C ALA A 291 3.43 3.97 2.54
N LEU A 292 3.81 2.98 3.37
CA LEU A 292 5.05 3.01 4.14
C LEU A 292 6.28 2.74 3.26
N VAL A 293 6.15 1.90 2.22
CA VAL A 293 7.21 1.72 1.21
C VAL A 293 7.59 3.06 0.58
N SER A 294 6.62 3.84 0.10
CA SER A 294 6.88 5.13 -0.56
C SER A 294 7.59 6.14 0.35
N VAL A 295 7.14 6.30 1.59
CA VAL A 295 7.73 7.29 2.52
C VAL A 295 9.10 6.82 3.04
N LEU A 296 9.28 5.51 3.25
CA LEU A 296 10.58 4.93 3.58
C LEU A 296 11.58 5.14 2.43
N LEU A 297 11.19 4.87 1.18
CA LEU A 297 12.06 5.10 0.02
C LEU A 297 12.42 6.57 -0.18
N GLN A 298 11.55 7.51 0.21
CA GLN A 298 11.90 8.94 0.24
C GLN A 298 12.99 9.24 1.28
N ALA A 299 12.91 8.66 2.48
CA ALA A 299 13.96 8.80 3.49
C ALA A 299 15.27 8.16 3.01
N VAL A 300 15.21 6.95 2.45
CA VAL A 300 16.35 6.24 1.85
C VAL A 300 17.00 7.08 0.75
N ALA A 301 16.22 7.65 -0.16
CA ALA A 301 16.73 8.50 -1.24
C ALA A 301 17.42 9.77 -0.73
N ARG A 302 16.94 10.36 0.37
CA ARG A 302 17.62 11.53 0.98
C ARG A 302 18.97 11.18 1.58
N VAL A 303 19.13 9.96 2.09
CA VAL A 303 20.37 9.51 2.74
C VAL A 303 21.41 9.02 1.72
N HIS A 304 21.00 8.23 0.72
CA HIS A 304 21.92 7.49 -0.16
C HIS A 304 22.22 8.14 -1.51
N ARG A 305 21.57 9.27 -1.85
CA ARG A 305 21.84 9.97 -3.12
C ARG A 305 23.22 10.62 -3.18
N VAL A 306 23.91 10.76 -2.05
CA VAL A 306 25.27 11.28 -1.98
C VAL A 306 26.23 10.27 -2.60
N GLY A 307 27.22 10.73 -3.36
CA GLY A 307 28.24 9.82 -3.90
C GLY A 307 29.19 9.30 -2.82
N GLY A 308 29.92 8.24 -3.14
CA GLY A 308 30.95 7.68 -2.27
C GLY A 308 32.18 7.28 -3.06
N VAL A 309 33.14 6.64 -2.38
CA VAL A 309 34.40 6.19 -3.00
C VAL A 309 34.15 5.17 -4.13
N PHE A 310 33.14 4.31 -3.97
CA PHE A 310 32.87 3.19 -4.87
C PHE A 310 31.67 3.38 -5.82
N TYR A 311 30.97 4.51 -5.72
CA TYR A 311 29.74 4.74 -6.48
C TYR A 311 29.50 6.23 -6.70
N ARG A 312 28.84 6.55 -7.81
CA ARG A 312 28.61 7.95 -8.20
C ARG A 312 27.41 8.56 -7.49
N PRO A 313 27.36 9.89 -7.33
CA PRO A 313 26.15 10.56 -6.85
C PRO A 313 24.92 10.17 -7.69
N GLY A 314 23.82 9.82 -7.01
CA GLY A 314 22.58 9.39 -7.65
C GLY A 314 22.56 7.95 -8.18
N GLU A 315 23.65 7.18 -8.02
CA GLU A 315 23.64 5.75 -8.35
C GLU A 315 22.78 4.93 -7.38
N PHE A 316 22.75 5.34 -6.11
CA PHE A 316 21.90 4.76 -5.09
C PHE A 316 20.94 5.79 -4.47
N PRO A 317 19.80 5.36 -3.89
CA PRO A 317 19.28 3.99 -3.92
C PRO A 317 18.80 3.59 -5.33
N ALA A 318 18.81 2.29 -5.62
CA ALA A 318 18.45 1.76 -6.94
C ALA A 318 17.41 0.63 -6.87
N ALA A 319 16.58 0.56 -7.91
CA ALA A 319 15.70 -0.57 -8.20
C ALA A 319 16.51 -1.74 -8.78
N ARG A 320 17.08 -2.57 -7.91
CA ARG A 320 17.77 -3.81 -8.31
C ARG A 320 17.12 -4.98 -7.60
N ASP A 321 16.94 -6.07 -8.32
CA ASP A 321 16.65 -7.35 -7.69
C ASP A 321 17.90 -7.78 -6.91
N GLY A 322 17.71 -8.20 -5.66
CA GLY A 322 18.76 -8.75 -4.82
C GLY A 322 18.62 -10.26 -4.74
N ASP A 323 18.79 -10.82 -3.53
CA ASP A 323 18.45 -12.22 -3.25
C ASP A 323 16.93 -12.48 -3.29
N PHE A 324 16.13 -11.41 -3.27
CA PHE A 324 14.66 -11.41 -3.30
C PHE A 324 14.14 -10.51 -4.43
N PRO A 325 12.96 -10.81 -5.00
CA PRO A 325 12.35 -9.98 -6.03
C PRO A 325 12.08 -8.56 -5.52
N LEU A 326 12.25 -7.56 -6.39
CA LEU A 326 11.89 -6.18 -6.08
C LEU A 326 10.37 -6.05 -5.86
N SER A 327 9.99 -5.40 -4.75
CA SER A 327 8.60 -5.06 -4.45
C SER A 327 7.97 -4.24 -5.57
N GLU A 328 6.73 -4.58 -5.96
CA GLU A 328 5.98 -3.84 -6.99
C GLU A 328 5.77 -2.36 -6.63
N ASP A 329 5.59 -2.06 -5.33
CA ASP A 329 5.45 -0.68 -4.87
C ASP A 329 6.79 0.07 -4.92
N ALA A 330 7.91 -0.61 -4.65
CA ALA A 330 9.24 -0.05 -4.84
C ALA A 330 9.54 0.20 -6.33
N ARG A 331 9.23 -0.76 -7.20
CA ARG A 331 9.35 -0.62 -8.66
C ARG A 331 8.57 0.60 -9.16
N ARG A 332 7.34 0.77 -8.68
CA ARG A 332 6.50 1.93 -8.99
C ARG A 332 7.12 3.24 -8.49
N TYR A 333 7.68 3.24 -7.29
CA TYR A 333 8.37 4.41 -6.73
C TYR A 333 9.57 4.83 -7.58
N PHE A 334 10.44 3.90 -7.98
CA PHE A 334 11.61 4.24 -8.78
C PHE A 334 11.26 4.68 -10.21
N THR A 335 10.16 4.17 -10.77
CA THR A 335 9.71 4.52 -12.12
C THR A 335 8.96 5.86 -12.15
N SER A 336 8.05 6.07 -11.20
CA SER A 336 7.10 7.19 -11.23
C SER A 336 7.34 8.21 -10.12
N GLY A 337 8.28 7.97 -9.20
CA GLY A 337 8.48 8.77 -8.00
C GLY A 337 7.38 8.58 -6.94
N PRO A 338 7.36 9.44 -5.91
CA PRO A 338 6.31 9.44 -4.90
C PRO A 338 4.92 9.65 -5.53
N PRO A 339 3.84 9.09 -4.94
CA PRO A 339 2.46 9.37 -5.32
C PRO A 339 2.19 10.87 -5.42
N PHE A 340 1.34 11.30 -6.37
CA PHE A 340 1.11 12.72 -6.69
C PHE A 340 0.86 13.59 -5.45
N LEU A 341 -0.03 13.16 -4.55
CA LEU A 341 -0.34 13.92 -3.34
C LEU A 341 0.87 14.04 -2.41
N GLN A 342 1.67 12.99 -2.25
CA GLN A 342 2.87 13.03 -1.39
C GLN A 342 3.95 14.00 -1.88
N ARG A 343 3.88 14.47 -3.14
CA ARG A 343 4.82 15.46 -3.67
C ARG A 343 4.59 16.87 -3.14
N TYR A 344 3.37 17.18 -2.71
CA TYR A 344 2.96 18.55 -2.35
C TYR A 344 2.55 18.69 -0.88
N MET A 345 2.34 17.59 -0.17
CA MET A 345 1.74 17.60 1.16
C MET A 345 2.29 16.47 2.04
N PRO A 346 2.33 16.64 3.38
CA PRO A 346 2.86 15.65 4.30
C PRO A 346 2.18 14.29 4.20
N PHE A 347 2.89 13.22 4.54
CA PHE A 347 2.43 11.82 4.42
C PHE A 347 1.02 11.59 4.96
N TRP A 348 0.74 12.06 6.19
CA TRP A 348 -0.54 11.81 6.87
C TRP A 348 -1.73 12.45 6.13
N VAL A 349 -1.55 13.66 5.60
CA VAL A 349 -2.61 14.34 4.84
C VAL A 349 -2.79 13.67 3.49
N ALA A 350 -1.69 13.33 2.81
CA ALA A 350 -1.71 12.71 1.49
C ALA A 350 -2.45 11.36 1.54
N ASN A 351 -2.14 10.55 2.55
CA ASN A 351 -2.78 9.26 2.76
C ASN A 351 -4.27 9.39 3.11
N LEU A 352 -4.66 10.39 3.92
CA LEU A 352 -6.07 10.65 4.23
C LEU A 352 -6.86 11.00 2.96
N ILE A 353 -6.38 11.95 2.16
CA ILE A 353 -7.05 12.38 0.92
C ILE A 353 -7.09 11.23 -0.08
N GLN A 354 -5.99 10.50 -0.27
CA GLN A 354 -5.95 9.38 -1.21
C GLN A 354 -6.98 8.31 -0.86
N ARG A 355 -7.14 7.97 0.43
CA ARG A 355 -8.15 7.02 0.89
C ARG A 355 -9.57 7.54 0.69
N LEU A 356 -9.81 8.83 0.96
CA LEU A 356 -11.11 9.46 0.72
C LEU A 356 -11.48 9.45 -0.77
N LEU A 357 -10.54 9.76 -1.66
CA LEU A 357 -10.79 9.75 -3.10
C LEU A 357 -11.14 8.34 -3.62
N VAL A 358 -10.41 7.31 -3.19
CA VAL A 358 -10.69 5.91 -3.57
C VAL A 358 -12.09 5.47 -3.10
N LEU A 359 -12.55 5.96 -1.96
CA LEU A 359 -13.90 5.69 -1.45
C LEU A 359 -14.99 6.50 -2.18
N LEU A 360 -14.69 7.75 -2.51
CA LEU A 360 -15.63 8.72 -3.05
C LEU A 360 -15.93 8.49 -4.53
N VAL A 361 -14.96 8.02 -5.33
CA VAL A 361 -15.16 7.77 -6.77
C VAL A 361 -16.23 6.69 -7.04
N PRO A 362 -16.16 5.47 -6.45
CA PRO A 362 -17.23 4.47 -6.62
C PRO A 362 -18.56 4.93 -6.03
N LEU A 363 -18.52 5.66 -4.91
CA LEU A 363 -19.73 6.19 -4.28
C LEU A 363 -20.45 7.17 -5.20
N ILE A 364 -19.74 8.12 -5.80
CA ILE A 364 -20.29 9.05 -6.79
C ILE A 364 -20.85 8.29 -8.01
N ALA A 365 -20.14 7.26 -8.48
CA ALA A 365 -20.59 6.44 -9.60
C ALA A 365 -21.94 5.74 -9.35
N VAL A 366 -22.29 5.46 -8.08
CA VAL A 366 -23.60 4.89 -7.70
C VAL A 366 -24.62 5.97 -7.35
N VAL A 367 -24.22 7.02 -6.64
CA VAL A 367 -25.10 8.11 -6.22
C VAL A 367 -25.71 8.83 -7.43
N ILE A 368 -24.93 9.08 -8.49
CA ILE A 368 -25.43 9.77 -9.69
C ILE A 368 -26.60 9.01 -10.35
N PRO A 369 -26.48 7.71 -10.70
CA PRO A 369 -27.60 6.92 -11.22
C PRO A 369 -28.78 6.85 -10.25
N VAL A 370 -28.53 6.61 -8.95
CA VAL A 370 -29.61 6.51 -7.95
C VAL A 370 -30.40 7.80 -7.89
N MET A 371 -29.73 8.95 -7.81
CA MET A 371 -30.39 10.27 -7.81
C MET A 371 -31.17 10.53 -9.10
N ARG A 372 -30.71 10.03 -10.25
CA ARG A 372 -31.40 10.17 -11.53
C ARG A 372 -32.62 9.25 -11.66
N ILE A 373 -32.55 8.03 -11.13
CA ILE A 373 -33.61 7.01 -11.22
C ILE A 373 -34.69 7.23 -10.15
N PHE A 374 -34.29 7.75 -8.98
CA PHE A 374 -35.14 7.95 -7.81
C PHE A 374 -36.48 8.66 -8.12
N PRO A 375 -36.50 9.82 -8.81
CA PRO A 375 -37.76 10.51 -9.14
C PRO A 375 -38.67 9.67 -10.04
N GLY A 376 -38.09 8.93 -11.00
CA GLY A 376 -38.83 8.07 -11.92
C GLY A 376 -39.49 6.88 -11.22
N VAL A 377 -38.76 6.21 -10.32
CA VAL A 377 -39.29 5.09 -9.54
C VAL A 377 -40.37 5.55 -8.57
N TYR A 378 -40.17 6.70 -7.90
CA TYR A 378 -41.20 7.29 -7.03
C TYR A 378 -42.48 7.59 -7.82
N LYS A 379 -42.36 8.26 -8.98
CA LYS A 379 -43.49 8.53 -9.87
C LYS A 379 -44.19 7.25 -10.35
N TRP A 380 -43.43 6.23 -10.76
CA TRP A 380 -43.99 4.94 -11.19
C TRP A 380 -44.76 4.25 -10.07
N ARG A 381 -44.23 4.24 -8.85
CA ARG A 381 -44.87 3.62 -7.69
C ARG A 381 -46.20 4.30 -7.33
N VAL A 382 -46.22 5.63 -7.35
CA VAL A 382 -47.45 6.43 -7.18
C VAL A 382 -48.45 6.12 -8.31
N ARG A 383 -47.99 6.12 -9.57
CA ARG A 383 -48.82 5.83 -10.75
C ARG A 383 -49.42 4.42 -10.72
N ARG A 384 -48.66 3.40 -10.33
CA ARG A 384 -49.12 1.99 -10.30
C ARG A 384 -50.37 1.81 -9.42
N ARG A 385 -50.51 2.57 -8.33
CA ARG A 385 -51.69 2.52 -7.46
C ARG A 385 -52.95 3.05 -8.16
N VAL A 386 -52.82 4.17 -8.88
CA VAL A 386 -53.92 4.75 -9.66
C VAL A 386 -54.28 3.84 -10.84
N PHE A 387 -53.27 3.31 -11.54
CA PHE A 387 -53.47 2.46 -12.71
C PHE A 387 -54.11 1.10 -12.38
N ARG A 388 -53.97 0.58 -11.15
CA ARG A 388 -54.70 -0.62 -10.72
C ARG A 388 -56.22 -0.44 -10.88
N TRP A 389 -56.74 0.73 -10.53
CA TRP A 389 -58.15 1.05 -10.67
C TRP A 389 -58.53 1.37 -12.11
N TYR A 390 -57.62 1.96 -12.88
CA TYR A 390 -57.80 2.14 -14.32
C TYR A 390 -57.99 0.78 -15.05
N HIS A 391 -57.22 -0.24 -14.69
CA HIS A 391 -57.39 -1.60 -15.22
C HIS A 391 -58.74 -2.22 -14.81
N ALA A 392 -59.18 -2.00 -13.57
CA ALA A 392 -60.49 -2.45 -13.11
C ALA A 392 -61.63 -1.78 -13.91
N LEU A 393 -61.52 -0.47 -14.18
CA LEU A 393 -62.49 0.26 -15.01
C LEU A 393 -62.53 -0.27 -16.45
N ARG A 394 -61.37 -0.52 -17.06
CA ARG A 394 -61.26 -1.11 -18.40
C ARG A 394 -61.88 -2.51 -18.49
N ALA A 395 -61.80 -3.30 -17.43
CA ALA A 395 -62.45 -4.62 -17.37
C ALA A 395 -63.98 -4.46 -17.40
N VAL A 396 -64.52 -3.48 -16.67
CA VAL A 396 -65.94 -3.13 -16.69
C VAL A 396 -66.37 -2.64 -18.08
N GLU A 397 -65.60 -1.76 -18.72
CA GLU A 397 -65.87 -1.30 -20.09
C GLU A 397 -65.89 -2.46 -21.11
N ALA A 398 -64.92 -3.37 -21.03
CA ALA A 398 -64.84 -4.53 -21.93
C ALA A 398 -66.02 -5.50 -21.73
N GLU A 399 -66.45 -5.72 -20.49
CA GLU A 399 -67.62 -6.54 -20.17
C GLU A 399 -68.92 -5.88 -20.66
N THR A 400 -69.01 -4.55 -20.54
CA THR A 400 -70.11 -3.73 -21.06
C THR A 400 -70.22 -3.80 -22.59
N ALA A 401 -69.10 -3.98 -23.30
CA ALA A 401 -69.08 -4.11 -24.76
C ALA A 401 -69.47 -5.51 -25.25
N LYS A 402 -69.21 -6.56 -24.45
CA LYS A 402 -69.48 -7.96 -24.83
C LYS A 402 -70.92 -8.38 -24.57
N ASN A 403 -71.52 -7.93 -23.47
CA ASN A 403 -72.85 -8.35 -23.03
C ASN A 403 -73.77 -7.14 -22.86
N PRO A 404 -74.50 -6.71 -23.92
CA PRO A 404 -75.30 -5.48 -23.92
C PRO A 404 -76.64 -5.59 -23.16
N ALA A 405 -76.84 -6.60 -22.30
CA ALA A 405 -78.09 -6.81 -21.59
C ALA A 405 -78.33 -5.77 -20.48
N PRO A 406 -79.56 -5.22 -20.33
CA PRO A 406 -79.86 -4.16 -19.36
C PRO A 406 -79.77 -4.61 -17.89
N GLU A 407 -79.99 -5.90 -17.60
CA GLU A 407 -79.80 -6.45 -16.24
C GLU A 407 -78.33 -6.45 -15.82
N ARG A 408 -77.42 -6.81 -16.75
CA ARG A 408 -75.98 -6.81 -16.51
C ARG A 408 -75.41 -5.41 -16.33
N ALA A 409 -76.02 -4.40 -16.96
CA ALA A 409 -75.66 -3.00 -16.77
C ALA A 409 -75.84 -2.53 -15.31
N ARG A 410 -76.87 -3.03 -14.59
CA ARG A 410 -77.09 -2.70 -13.17
C ARG A 410 -76.03 -3.32 -12.26
N GLU A 411 -75.61 -4.55 -12.54
CA GLU A 411 -74.53 -5.22 -11.79
C GLU A 411 -73.17 -4.54 -12.03
N LEU A 412 -72.91 -4.06 -13.25
CA LEU A 412 -71.69 -3.34 -13.59
C LEU A 412 -71.64 -1.94 -12.95
N LEU A 413 -72.79 -1.28 -12.72
CA LEU A 413 -72.85 -0.01 -11.96
C LEU A 413 -72.36 -0.18 -10.52
N VAL A 414 -72.70 -1.28 -9.84
CA VAL A 414 -72.20 -1.59 -8.48
C VAL A 414 -70.68 -1.79 -8.48
N GLN A 415 -70.13 -2.39 -9.53
CA GLN A 415 -68.67 -2.52 -9.69
C GLN A 415 -68.01 -1.15 -9.91
N ILE A 416 -68.65 -0.25 -10.65
CA ILE A 416 -68.18 1.13 -10.81
C ILE A 416 -68.19 1.89 -9.48
N ASP A 417 -69.23 1.75 -8.66
CA ASP A 417 -69.27 2.35 -7.32
C ASP A 417 -68.09 1.87 -6.47
N THR A 418 -67.82 0.57 -6.51
CA THR A 418 -66.68 -0.04 -5.80
C THR A 418 -65.34 0.52 -6.30
N ILE A 419 -65.18 0.71 -7.61
CA ILE A 419 -63.98 1.30 -8.22
C ILE A 419 -63.86 2.79 -7.84
N GLN A 420 -64.94 3.55 -7.87
CA GLN A 420 -64.97 4.98 -7.51
C GLN A 420 -64.60 5.20 -6.04
N ASP A 421 -65.12 4.36 -5.15
CA ASP A 421 -64.76 4.36 -3.73
C ASP A 421 -63.28 3.98 -3.55
N GLY A 422 -62.82 2.96 -4.29
CA GLY A 422 -61.43 2.54 -4.31
C GLY A 422 -60.46 3.65 -4.77
N VAL A 423 -60.82 4.40 -5.81
CA VAL A 423 -60.04 5.54 -6.33
C VAL A 423 -60.08 6.71 -5.35
N SER A 424 -61.24 7.01 -4.76
CA SER A 424 -61.38 8.09 -3.78
C SER A 424 -60.62 7.83 -2.48
N ARG A 425 -60.49 6.56 -2.09
CA ARG A 425 -59.63 6.12 -0.97
C ARG A 425 -58.15 6.06 -1.34
N THR A 426 -57.80 6.05 -2.63
CA THR A 426 -56.41 6.04 -3.10
C THR A 426 -55.83 7.45 -3.05
N ARG A 427 -55.15 7.76 -1.95
CA ARG A 427 -54.51 9.06 -1.72
C ARG A 427 -53.24 9.21 -2.56
N VAL A 428 -53.13 10.33 -3.29
CA VAL A 428 -52.02 10.64 -4.20
C VAL A 428 -51.47 12.03 -3.82
N PRO A 429 -50.14 12.25 -3.81
CA PRO A 429 -49.57 13.58 -3.53
C PRO A 429 -50.06 14.63 -4.54
N LEU A 430 -50.13 15.90 -4.14
CA LEU A 430 -50.60 17.02 -4.98
C LEU A 430 -49.88 17.10 -6.34
N ALA A 431 -48.57 16.86 -6.37
CA ALA A 431 -47.78 16.87 -7.62
C ALA A 431 -48.22 15.79 -8.65
N TYR A 432 -49.07 14.84 -8.25
CA TYR A 432 -49.55 13.73 -9.08
C TYR A 432 -51.08 13.58 -9.06
N SER A 433 -51.81 14.56 -8.51
CA SER A 433 -53.27 14.51 -8.36
C SER A 433 -54.02 14.39 -9.68
N ASP A 434 -53.45 14.92 -10.77
CA ASP A 434 -54.02 14.86 -12.12
C ASP A 434 -54.34 13.43 -12.57
N TYR A 435 -53.53 12.44 -12.15
CA TYR A 435 -53.81 11.04 -12.48
C TYR A 435 -55.08 10.53 -11.82
N ALA A 436 -55.35 10.92 -10.58
CA ALA A 436 -56.55 10.52 -9.86
C ALA A 436 -57.78 11.27 -10.38
N TYR A 437 -57.65 12.57 -10.67
CA TYR A 437 -58.75 13.39 -11.21
C TYR A 437 -59.18 12.92 -12.60
N ASN A 438 -58.26 12.66 -13.52
CA ASN A 438 -58.60 12.14 -14.85
C ASN A 438 -59.29 10.77 -14.79
N LEU A 439 -58.86 9.89 -13.87
CA LEU A 439 -59.52 8.60 -13.67
C LEU A 439 -60.95 8.78 -13.15
N LYS A 440 -61.20 9.71 -12.22
CA LYS A 440 -62.57 10.03 -11.76
C LYS A 440 -63.45 10.53 -12.90
N LEU A 441 -62.94 11.42 -13.76
CA LEU A 441 -63.67 11.90 -14.94
C LEU A 441 -64.03 10.75 -15.91
N HIS A 442 -63.12 9.81 -16.16
CA HIS A 442 -63.41 8.62 -16.97
C HIS A 442 -64.45 7.70 -16.30
N ILE A 443 -64.38 7.51 -14.99
CA ILE A 443 -65.37 6.73 -14.24
C ILE A 443 -66.77 7.34 -14.43
N ASP A 444 -66.91 8.67 -14.29
CA ASP A 444 -68.19 9.36 -14.46
C ASP A 444 -68.73 9.25 -15.89
N MET A 445 -67.85 9.27 -16.89
CA MET A 445 -68.23 9.06 -18.30
C MET A 445 -68.79 7.65 -18.53
N VAL A 446 -68.10 6.61 -18.05
CA VAL A 446 -68.55 5.20 -18.20
C VAL A 446 -69.83 4.95 -17.42
N ARG A 447 -69.94 5.49 -16.19
CA ARG A 447 -71.17 5.48 -15.39
C ARG A 447 -72.35 6.04 -16.18
N THR A 448 -72.19 7.24 -16.75
CA THR A 448 -73.25 7.91 -17.53
C THR A 448 -73.68 7.07 -18.73
N GLN A 449 -72.75 6.38 -19.41
CA GLN A 449 -73.08 5.49 -20.52
C GLN A 449 -73.84 4.24 -20.08
N LEU A 450 -73.44 3.62 -18.97
CA LEU A 450 -74.14 2.46 -18.39
C LEU A 450 -75.54 2.82 -17.88
N GLU A 451 -75.69 3.98 -17.23
CA GLU A 451 -76.99 4.49 -16.78
C GLU A 451 -77.95 4.74 -17.95
N ARG A 452 -77.45 5.30 -19.07
CA ARG A 452 -78.25 5.47 -20.29
C ARG A 452 -78.70 4.14 -20.87
N ARG A 453 -77.83 3.13 -20.89
CA ARG A 453 -78.14 1.78 -21.39
C ARG A 453 -79.08 0.99 -20.48
N ALA A 454 -78.94 1.13 -19.15
CA ALA A 454 -79.83 0.53 -18.18
C ALA A 454 -81.27 1.09 -18.26
N ARG A 455 -81.43 2.33 -18.77
CA ARG A 455 -82.73 2.99 -19.02
C ARG A 455 -83.34 2.69 -20.39
N SER A 456 -82.56 2.26 -21.38
CA SER A 456 -83.06 1.92 -22.73
C SER A 456 -83.59 0.48 -22.87
N GLY A 457 -83.54 -0.31 -21.79
CA GLY A 457 -84.08 -1.67 -21.72
C GLY A 457 -85.39 -1.81 -20.93
N THR A 458 -86.01 -0.68 -20.58
CA THR A 458 -87.41 -0.54 -20.15
C THR A 458 -88.20 0.07 -21.29
#